data_AF-Q9UZ32-F1
#
_entry.id   AF-Q9UZ32-F1
#
_cell.length_a   1.000
_cell.length_b   1.000
_cell.length_c   1.000
_cell.angle_alpha   90.00
_cell.angle_beta   90.00
_cell.angle_gamma   90.00
#
_symmetry.space_group_name_H-M   'P 1'
#
loop_
_entity.id
_entity.type
_entity.pdbx_description
1 polymer ?
#
loop_
_entity_poly.entity_id
_entity_poly.type
_entity_poly.pdbx_seq_one_letter_code
_entity_poly.pdbx_strand_id
1 'polypeptide(L)'
;MVSKSIDRIELESPLVALLMPPDPERLGWKVSYYTGIAFHNQTVVVRVSGLRRTIHYYIPENLKRLTNPLRREVENFLRLVNPEPLSVDQLEEVLSSGRRIADEALSYIKGLHDFVVIESYSNYAAPTFKSLDVDVVIAVAPGKVALFKGEDYRKATSLYFNMKSPWLITTEDILPLLKPIKIVEFGPKGIEGVFDLVAQVVEASSSL
;
A
#
# COMPACT_ATOMS: atom_id res chain seq x y z
N MET A 1 4.08 -21.96 6.24
CA MET A 1 2.92 -21.09 6.52
C MET A 1 2.02 -21.22 5.31
N VAL A 2 0.89 -21.90 5.42
CA VAL A 2 -0.04 -22.12 4.28
C VAL A 2 -0.71 -20.79 4.01
N SER A 3 -0.65 -20.26 2.78
CA SER A 3 -1.41 -19.05 2.45
C SER A 3 -2.89 -19.36 2.65
N LYS A 4 -3.60 -18.49 3.39
CA LYS A 4 -5.06 -18.61 3.55
C LYS A 4 -5.80 -18.27 2.26
N SER A 5 -5.11 -17.68 1.30
CA SER A 5 -5.58 -17.35 -0.03
C SER A 5 -5.08 -18.37 -1.05
N ILE A 6 -5.94 -18.71 -2.00
CA ILE A 6 -5.60 -19.51 -3.19
C ILE A 6 -4.81 -18.70 -4.22
N ASP A 7 -4.82 -17.37 -4.09
CA ASP A 7 -4.07 -16.51 -4.98
C ASP A 7 -2.60 -16.50 -4.62
N ARG A 8 -1.80 -16.20 -5.64
CA ARG A 8 -0.37 -15.97 -5.50
C ARG A 8 -0.15 -14.71 -4.66
N ILE A 9 0.73 -14.79 -3.65
CA ILE A 9 1.08 -13.64 -2.80
C ILE A 9 1.58 -12.44 -3.61
N GLU A 10 2.16 -12.69 -4.78
CA GLU A 10 2.60 -11.64 -5.70
C GLU A 10 1.45 -10.89 -6.36
N LEU A 11 0.24 -11.45 -6.42
CA LEU A 11 -0.95 -10.79 -6.92
C LEU A 11 -1.69 -10.02 -5.82
N GLU A 12 -1.58 -10.48 -4.57
CA GLU A 12 -2.09 -9.73 -3.40
C GLU A 12 -1.27 -8.47 -3.12
N SER A 13 0.04 -8.52 -3.43
CA SER A 13 0.95 -7.38 -3.32
C SER A 13 1.75 -7.20 -4.63
N PRO A 14 1.09 -6.68 -5.69
CA PRO A 14 1.65 -6.62 -7.04
C PRO A 14 2.73 -5.56 -7.20
N LEU A 15 2.78 -4.56 -6.31
CA LEU A 15 3.81 -3.53 -6.30
C LEU A 15 4.46 -3.46 -4.93
N VAL A 16 5.76 -3.75 -4.86
CA VAL A 16 6.53 -3.72 -3.60
C VAL A 16 7.83 -2.98 -3.83
N ALA A 17 8.17 -2.07 -2.92
CA ALA A 17 9.47 -1.41 -2.88
C ALA A 17 10.23 -1.84 -1.63
N LEU A 18 11.47 -2.28 -1.81
CA LEU A 18 12.42 -2.49 -0.73
C LEU A 18 13.13 -1.16 -0.46
N LEU A 19 12.87 -0.61 0.72
CA LEU A 19 13.51 0.59 1.20
C LEU A 19 14.70 0.23 2.09
N MET A 20 15.83 0.90 1.90
CA MET A 20 17.01 0.73 2.74
C MET A 20 17.53 2.10 3.19
N PRO A 21 17.94 2.22 4.47
CA PRO A 21 18.55 3.45 4.94
C PRO A 21 19.94 3.61 4.28
N PRO A 22 20.29 4.82 3.81
CA PRO A 22 21.67 5.09 3.43
C PRO A 22 22.59 5.03 4.66
N ASP A 23 23.89 4.96 4.41
CA ASP A 23 24.92 4.96 5.44
C ASP A 23 24.82 6.23 6.32
N PRO A 24 24.69 6.10 7.67
CA PRO A 24 24.62 7.23 8.58
C PRO A 24 25.80 8.20 8.45
N GLU A 25 27.01 7.71 8.14
CA GLU A 25 28.19 8.55 8.00
C GLU A 25 28.05 9.53 6.82
N ARG A 26 27.35 9.10 5.76
CA ARG A 26 27.06 9.95 4.59
C ARG A 26 26.06 11.05 4.89
N LEU A 27 25.32 10.93 5.99
CA LEU A 27 24.40 11.94 6.50
C LEU A 27 24.98 12.70 7.71
N GLY A 28 26.25 12.49 8.04
CA GLY A 28 26.88 13.09 9.21
C GLY A 28 26.22 12.70 10.53
N TRP A 29 25.74 11.46 10.64
CA TRP A 29 25.06 10.90 11.83
C TRP A 29 23.76 11.60 12.23
N LYS A 30 23.22 12.45 11.37
CA LYS A 30 21.91 13.09 11.58
C LYS A 30 20.81 12.15 11.12
N VAL A 31 20.53 11.14 11.94
CA VAL A 31 19.51 10.10 11.72
C VAL A 31 18.11 10.69 11.50
N SER A 32 17.83 11.87 12.06
CA SER A 32 16.59 12.61 11.77
C SER A 32 16.42 12.95 10.29
N TYR A 33 17.49 12.95 9.49
CA TYR A 33 17.39 13.16 8.04
C TYR A 33 16.80 11.95 7.33
N TYR A 34 16.76 10.75 7.92
CA TYR A 34 16.09 9.60 7.31
C TYR A 34 14.60 9.84 7.05
N THR A 35 13.92 10.58 7.93
CA THR A 35 12.51 10.92 7.72
C THR A 35 12.31 11.98 6.63
N GLY A 36 13.34 12.78 6.33
CA GLY A 36 13.35 13.77 5.26
C GLY A 36 13.88 13.26 3.92
N ILE A 37 14.50 12.07 3.88
CA ILE A 37 14.94 11.48 2.63
C ILE A 37 13.72 10.98 1.88
N ALA A 38 13.53 11.52 0.68
CA ALA A 38 12.44 11.14 -0.18
C ALA A 38 12.46 9.63 -0.51
N PHE A 39 11.28 9.04 -0.64
CA PHE A 39 11.05 7.61 -0.95
C PHE A 39 11.97 7.09 -2.06
N HIS A 40 12.13 7.87 -3.13
CA HIS A 40 12.96 7.51 -4.28
C HIS A 40 14.45 7.32 -3.94
N ASN A 41 14.95 7.99 -2.91
CA ASN A 41 16.36 7.91 -2.49
C ASN A 41 16.64 6.74 -1.52
N GLN A 42 15.59 6.13 -0.96
CA GLN A 42 15.70 4.94 -0.10
C GLN A 42 15.37 3.65 -0.85
N THR A 43 14.67 3.74 -1.97
CA THR A 43 14.25 2.57 -2.75
C THR A 43 15.47 1.91 -3.40
N VAL A 44 15.74 0.65 -3.07
CA VAL A 44 16.86 -0.12 -3.65
C VAL A 44 16.40 -1.19 -4.62
N VAL A 45 15.23 -1.77 -4.41
CA VAL A 45 14.61 -2.77 -5.29
C VAL A 45 13.12 -2.47 -5.39
N VAL A 46 12.56 -2.65 -6.59
CA VAL A 46 11.11 -2.63 -6.81
C VAL A 46 10.70 -3.92 -7.49
N ARG A 47 9.64 -4.55 -7.00
CA ARG A 47 8.97 -5.67 -7.66
C ARG A 47 7.66 -5.19 -8.24
N VAL A 48 7.44 -5.49 -9.51
CA VAL A 48 6.16 -5.33 -10.19
C VAL A 48 5.69 -6.69 -10.70
N SER A 49 4.58 -7.18 -10.16
CA SER A 49 3.99 -8.47 -10.47
C SER A 49 2.61 -8.27 -11.09
N GLY A 50 2.47 -8.69 -12.35
CA GLY A 50 1.17 -8.82 -13.00
C GLY A 50 0.74 -10.28 -13.11
N LEU A 51 -0.43 -10.50 -13.72
CA LEU A 51 -1.03 -11.84 -13.86
C LEU A 51 -0.12 -12.86 -14.56
N ARG A 52 0.74 -12.39 -15.48
CA ARG A 52 1.57 -13.25 -16.33
C ARG A 52 3.06 -13.26 -15.97
N ARG A 53 3.55 -12.19 -15.35
CA ARG A 53 4.99 -12.01 -15.12
C ARG A 53 5.28 -11.14 -13.92
N THR A 54 6.42 -11.41 -13.30
CA THR A 54 7.02 -10.58 -12.26
C THR A 54 8.33 -10.03 -12.78
N ILE A 55 8.52 -8.73 -12.62
CA ILE A 55 9.77 -8.03 -12.96
C ILE A 55 10.31 -7.43 -11.67
N HIS A 56 11.62 -7.58 -11.46
CA HIS A 56 12.34 -6.91 -10.39
C HIS A 56 13.23 -5.84 -11.03
N TYR A 57 13.24 -4.66 -10.43
CA TYR A 57 14.14 -3.57 -10.75
C TYR A 57 15.02 -3.27 -9.56
N TYR A 58 16.24 -2.78 -9.79
CA TYR A 58 17.08 -2.27 -8.72
C TYR A 58 17.67 -0.91 -9.07
N ILE A 59 18.00 -0.11 -8.06
CA ILE A 59 18.50 1.25 -8.22
C ILE A 59 20.00 1.27 -7.83
N PRO A 60 20.93 1.18 -8.80
CA PRO A 60 22.36 1.10 -8.52
C PRO A 60 22.89 2.28 -7.69
N GLU A 61 22.35 3.48 -7.91
CA GLU A 61 22.72 4.71 -7.21
C GLU A 61 22.44 4.61 -5.72
N ASN A 62 21.29 4.07 -5.34
CA ASN A 62 20.89 3.92 -3.95
C ASN A 62 21.62 2.76 -3.27
N LEU A 63 21.91 1.69 -4.00
CA LEU A 63 22.74 0.58 -3.50
C LEU A 63 24.15 1.06 -3.08
N LYS A 64 24.73 1.98 -3.84
CA LYS A 64 26.03 2.61 -3.52
C LYS A 64 25.99 3.48 -2.27
N ARG A 65 24.80 3.86 -1.77
CA ARG A 65 24.62 4.68 -0.57
C ARG A 65 24.53 3.86 0.71
N LEU A 66 24.34 2.55 0.61
CA LEU A 66 24.25 1.66 1.76
C LEU A 66 25.62 1.43 2.43
N THR A 67 25.59 1.05 3.70
CA THR A 67 26.76 0.51 4.41
C THR A 67 27.25 -0.78 3.72
N ASN A 68 28.53 -1.11 3.89
CA ASN A 68 29.12 -2.28 3.23
C ASN A 68 28.42 -3.61 3.57
N PRO A 69 28.08 -3.92 4.85
CA PRO A 69 27.36 -5.15 5.17
C PRO A 69 25.99 -5.21 4.48
N LEU A 70 25.21 -4.12 4.55
CA LEU A 70 23.88 -4.08 3.97
C LEU A 70 23.92 -4.19 2.44
N ARG A 71 24.90 -3.52 1.80
CA ARG A 71 25.11 -3.64 0.36
C ARG A 71 25.35 -5.08 -0.07
N ARG A 72 26.21 -5.82 0.64
CA ARG A 72 26.51 -7.23 0.32
C ARG A 72 25.28 -8.11 0.41
N GLU A 73 24.45 -7.94 1.46
CA GLU A 73 23.21 -8.68 1.61
C GLU A 73 22.22 -8.37 0.47
N VAL A 74 22.08 -7.09 0.11
CA VAL A 74 21.24 -6.71 -1.03
C VAL A 74 21.80 -7.30 -2.32
N GLU A 75 23.10 -7.20 -2.59
CA GLU A 75 23.75 -7.78 -3.78
C GLU A 75 23.55 -9.30 -3.87
N ASN A 76 23.62 -10.03 -2.75
CA ASN A 76 23.31 -11.46 -2.70
C ASN A 76 21.85 -11.72 -3.11
N PHE A 77 20.92 -10.92 -2.59
CA PHE A 77 19.51 -10.97 -2.98
C PHE A 77 19.30 -10.65 -4.47
N LEU A 78 19.99 -9.63 -5.02
CA LEU A 78 19.90 -9.27 -6.45
C LEU A 78 20.32 -10.44 -7.35
N ARG A 79 21.31 -11.25 -6.96
CA ARG A 79 21.71 -12.45 -7.73
C ARG A 79 20.62 -13.52 -7.81
N LEU A 80 19.73 -13.58 -6.81
CA LEU A 80 18.62 -14.54 -6.78
C LEU A 80 17.45 -14.10 -7.67
N VAL A 81 17.16 -12.80 -7.69
CA VAL A 81 15.97 -12.26 -8.39
C VAL A 81 16.27 -11.72 -9.79
N ASN A 82 17.54 -11.64 -10.17
CA ASN A 82 18.05 -11.15 -11.47
C ASN A 82 17.33 -9.90 -11.99
N PRO A 83 17.42 -8.77 -11.26
CA PRO A 83 16.65 -7.57 -11.57
C PRO A 83 17.25 -6.73 -12.68
N GLU A 84 16.42 -5.92 -13.33
CA GLU A 84 16.83 -4.92 -14.30
C GLU A 84 17.29 -3.63 -13.60
N PRO A 85 18.38 -2.98 -14.06
CA PRO A 85 18.79 -1.70 -13.51
C PRO A 85 17.78 -0.61 -13.88
N LEU A 86 17.47 0.26 -12.92
CA LEU A 86 16.54 1.38 -13.06
C LEU A 86 17.15 2.62 -12.43
N SER A 87 17.12 3.76 -13.13
CA SER A 87 17.57 5.02 -12.52
C SER A 87 16.53 5.57 -11.54
N VAL A 88 16.96 6.43 -10.63
CA VAL A 88 16.07 7.13 -9.68
C VAL A 88 14.98 7.92 -10.42
N ASP A 89 15.32 8.54 -11.55
CA ASP A 89 14.39 9.37 -12.31
C ASP A 89 13.28 8.56 -13.01
N GLN A 90 13.57 7.30 -13.36
CA GLN A 90 12.60 6.39 -14.00
C GLN A 90 11.68 5.70 -12.98
N LEU A 91 12.00 5.79 -11.68
CA LEU A 91 11.26 5.09 -10.63
C LEU A 91 9.78 5.46 -10.59
N GLU A 92 9.44 6.74 -10.73
CA GLU A 92 8.04 7.18 -10.65
C GLU A 92 7.20 6.60 -11.79
N GLU A 93 7.77 6.48 -12.99
CA GLU A 93 7.10 5.85 -14.13
C GLU A 93 6.82 4.36 -13.85
N VAL A 94 7.80 3.64 -13.32
CA VAL A 94 7.65 2.22 -12.93
C VAL A 94 6.59 2.05 -11.83
N LEU A 95 6.58 2.93 -10.82
CA LEU A 95 5.57 2.87 -9.76
C LEU A 95 4.17 3.19 -10.30
N SER A 96 4.04 4.18 -11.19
CA SER A 96 2.77 4.53 -11.84
C SER A 96 2.23 3.38 -12.70
N SER A 97 3.09 2.77 -13.52
CA SER A 97 2.76 1.56 -14.29
C SER A 97 2.38 0.39 -13.37
N GLY A 98 3.15 0.18 -12.29
CA GLY A 98 2.90 -0.85 -11.29
C GLY A 98 1.54 -0.71 -10.60
N ARG A 99 1.08 0.52 -10.36
CA ARG A 99 -0.27 0.77 -9.80
C ARG A 99 -1.38 0.38 -10.77
N ARG A 100 -1.20 0.60 -12.07
CA ARG A 100 -2.15 0.10 -13.08
C ARG A 100 -2.20 -1.42 -13.12
N ILE A 101 -1.04 -2.07 -13.00
CA ILE A 101 -0.96 -3.53 -12.88
C ILE A 101 -1.64 -4.01 -11.60
N ALA A 102 -1.51 -3.26 -10.51
CA ALA A 102 -2.20 -3.56 -9.25
C ALA A 102 -3.73 -3.46 -9.38
N ASP A 103 -4.23 -2.50 -10.14
CA ASP A 103 -5.67 -2.42 -10.48
C ASP A 103 -6.15 -3.62 -11.32
N GLU A 104 -5.31 -4.15 -12.22
CA GLU A 104 -5.60 -5.38 -12.96
C GLU A 104 -5.63 -6.60 -12.03
N ALA A 105 -4.66 -6.73 -11.14
CA ALA A 105 -4.60 -7.80 -10.14
C ALA A 105 -5.81 -7.76 -9.20
N LEU A 106 -6.19 -6.58 -8.71
CA LEU A 106 -7.39 -6.41 -7.88
C LEU A 106 -8.66 -6.80 -8.64
N SER A 107 -8.78 -6.44 -9.92
CA SER A 107 -9.94 -6.81 -10.73
C SER A 107 -10.04 -8.32 -10.93
N TYR A 108 -8.90 -8.99 -11.13
CA TYR A 108 -8.82 -10.44 -11.22
C TYR A 108 -9.26 -11.11 -9.91
N ILE A 109 -8.73 -10.65 -8.76
CA ILE A 109 -9.09 -11.16 -7.44
C ILE A 109 -10.60 -10.94 -7.17
N LYS A 110 -11.14 -9.74 -7.41
CA LYS A 110 -12.60 -9.47 -7.27
C LYS A 110 -13.46 -10.38 -8.16
N GLY A 111 -12.95 -10.87 -9.28
CA GLY A 111 -13.67 -11.78 -10.17
C GLY A 111 -13.70 -13.24 -9.71
N LEU A 112 -12.84 -13.62 -8.76
CA LEU A 112 -12.72 -15.00 -8.26
C LEU A 112 -13.27 -15.20 -6.85
N HIS A 113 -13.52 -14.10 -6.13
CA HIS A 113 -13.90 -14.13 -4.72
C HIS A 113 -15.15 -13.32 -4.47
N ASP A 114 -16.07 -13.88 -3.69
CA ASP A 114 -17.30 -13.19 -3.27
C ASP A 114 -17.02 -12.10 -2.23
N PHE A 115 -15.91 -12.22 -1.48
CA PHE A 115 -15.52 -11.29 -0.43
C PHE A 115 -14.02 -10.98 -0.52
N VAL A 116 -13.70 -9.70 -0.63
CA VAL A 116 -12.32 -9.22 -0.77
C VAL A 116 -12.04 -8.15 0.29
N VAL A 117 -10.99 -8.37 1.08
CA VAL A 117 -10.46 -7.36 2.01
C VAL A 117 -9.25 -6.71 1.37
N ILE A 118 -9.26 -5.39 1.29
CA ILE A 118 -8.12 -4.61 0.80
C ILE A 118 -7.53 -3.86 1.99
N GLU A 119 -6.30 -4.21 2.34
CA GLU A 119 -5.56 -3.50 3.39
C GLU A 119 -4.71 -2.39 2.77
N SER A 120 -4.82 -1.18 3.33
CA SER A 120 -3.95 -0.09 2.94
C SER A 120 -2.55 -0.25 3.52
N TYR A 121 -1.54 0.18 2.76
CA TYR A 121 -0.19 0.29 3.31
C TYR A 121 -0.10 1.57 4.15
N SER A 122 0.08 1.46 5.47
CA SER A 122 0.17 2.62 6.36
C SER A 122 -1.13 3.47 6.33
N ASN A 123 -1.02 4.79 6.26
CA ASN A 123 -2.14 5.74 6.33
C ASN A 123 -2.64 6.20 4.95
N TYR A 124 -2.30 5.54 3.84
CA TYR A 124 -2.83 5.94 2.54
C TYR A 124 -4.33 5.68 2.44
N ALA A 125 -5.07 6.55 1.76
CA ALA A 125 -6.51 6.38 1.57
C ALA A 125 -6.85 5.17 0.67
N ALA A 126 -5.98 4.88 -0.29
CA ALA A 126 -6.17 3.78 -1.23
C ALA A 126 -4.83 3.28 -1.80
N PRO A 127 -4.54 1.96 -1.74
CA PRO A 127 -3.37 1.36 -2.39
C PRO A 127 -3.32 1.56 -3.90
N THR A 128 -4.48 1.52 -4.55
CA THR A 128 -4.63 1.67 -6.01
C THR A 128 -5.88 2.49 -6.31
N PHE A 129 -6.10 2.87 -7.57
CA PHE A 129 -7.29 3.66 -7.90
C PHE A 129 -8.56 2.81 -7.75
N LYS A 130 -8.54 1.56 -8.22
CA LYS A 130 -9.69 0.65 -8.09
C LYS A 130 -9.94 0.18 -6.67
N SER A 131 -9.00 0.30 -5.74
CA SER A 131 -9.28 -0.02 -4.33
C SER A 131 -10.23 0.98 -3.65
N LEU A 132 -10.54 2.11 -4.29
CA LEU A 132 -11.64 2.99 -3.87
C LEU A 132 -13.02 2.42 -4.23
N ASP A 133 -13.07 1.37 -5.06
CA ASP A 133 -14.28 0.67 -5.45
C ASP A 133 -14.63 -0.45 -4.49
N VAL A 134 -15.04 -0.04 -3.29
CA VAL A 134 -15.45 -0.91 -2.17
C VAL A 134 -16.81 -0.49 -1.64
N ASP A 135 -17.49 -1.42 -0.96
CA ASP A 135 -18.80 -1.17 -0.35
C ASP A 135 -18.67 -0.43 0.99
N VAL A 136 -17.66 -0.82 1.78
CA VAL A 136 -17.40 -0.29 3.12
C VAL A 136 -15.91 -0.03 3.31
N VAL A 137 -15.59 1.07 3.98
CA VAL A 137 -14.23 1.38 4.42
C VAL A 137 -14.16 1.32 5.95
N ILE A 138 -13.11 0.70 6.45
CA ILE A 138 -12.83 0.56 7.88
C ILE A 138 -11.57 1.36 8.20
N ALA A 139 -11.71 2.50 8.87
CA ALA A 139 -10.57 3.24 9.39
C ALA A 139 -10.27 2.76 10.81
N VAL A 140 -9.03 2.36 11.05
CA VAL A 140 -8.58 1.82 12.34
C VAL A 140 -7.60 2.79 12.99
N ALA A 141 -7.86 3.12 14.25
CA ALA A 141 -6.98 3.86 15.12
C ALA A 141 -6.80 3.09 16.44
N PRO A 142 -5.78 3.40 17.27
CA PRO A 142 -5.63 2.77 18.58
C PRO A 142 -6.92 2.83 19.41
N GLY A 143 -7.49 1.66 19.70
CA GLY A 143 -8.71 1.49 20.50
C GLY A 143 -10.01 1.93 19.83
N LYS A 144 -10.01 2.32 18.54
CA LYS A 144 -11.21 2.73 17.80
C LYS A 144 -11.24 2.24 16.35
N VAL A 145 -12.43 1.86 15.90
CA VAL A 145 -12.73 1.58 14.50
C VAL A 145 -13.87 2.47 14.05
N ALA A 146 -13.74 3.11 12.89
CA ALA A 146 -14.78 3.88 12.26
C ALA A 146 -15.15 3.28 10.90
N LEU A 147 -16.44 3.07 10.67
CA LEU A 147 -16.98 2.51 9.44
C LEU A 147 -17.56 3.61 8.56
N PHE A 148 -17.24 3.60 7.27
CA PHE A 148 -17.70 4.57 6.28
C PHE A 148 -18.31 3.87 5.08
N LYS A 149 -19.25 4.54 4.39
CA LYS A 149 -19.76 4.09 3.11
C LYS A 149 -18.64 4.24 2.08
N GLY A 150 -18.38 3.21 1.29
CA GLY A 150 -17.32 3.25 0.29
C GLY A 150 -17.56 4.33 -0.78
N GLU A 151 -18.81 4.60 -1.14
CA GLU A 151 -19.17 5.69 -2.06
C GLU A 151 -18.79 7.08 -1.50
N ASP A 152 -19.14 7.37 -0.24
CA ASP A 152 -18.81 8.64 0.40
C ASP A 152 -17.30 8.80 0.55
N TYR A 153 -16.60 7.72 0.93
CA TYR A 153 -15.14 7.69 1.03
C TYR A 153 -14.47 7.97 -0.31
N ARG A 154 -14.95 7.36 -1.40
CA ARG A 154 -14.48 7.61 -2.77
C ARG A 154 -14.70 9.05 -3.19
N LYS A 155 -15.89 9.60 -2.93
CA LYS A 155 -16.23 11.01 -3.22
C LYS A 155 -15.27 11.96 -2.48
N ALA A 156 -15.08 11.76 -1.17
CA ALA A 156 -14.17 12.58 -0.37
C ALA A 156 -12.72 12.48 -0.88
N THR A 157 -12.26 11.29 -1.23
CA THR A 157 -10.92 11.08 -1.81
C THR A 157 -10.75 11.82 -3.14
N SER A 158 -11.78 11.79 -4.00
CA SER A 158 -11.72 12.42 -5.33
C SER A 158 -11.55 13.94 -5.31
N LEU A 159 -11.99 14.60 -4.23
CA LEU A 159 -11.80 16.05 -4.05
C LEU A 159 -10.32 16.45 -3.99
N TYR A 160 -9.44 15.52 -3.58
CA TYR A 160 -8.01 15.76 -3.47
C TYR A 160 -7.22 15.47 -4.75
N PHE A 161 -7.82 14.86 -5.78
CA PHE A 161 -7.09 14.46 -7.00
C PHE A 161 -6.48 15.63 -7.78
N ASN A 162 -7.04 16.84 -7.64
CA ASN A 162 -6.48 18.05 -8.26
C ASN A 162 -5.35 18.69 -7.42
N MET A 163 -5.21 18.30 -6.16
CA MET A 163 -4.25 18.88 -5.22
C MET A 163 -3.06 17.96 -4.94
N LYS A 164 -3.29 16.65 -4.97
CA LYS A 164 -2.30 15.61 -4.70
C LYS A 164 -2.43 14.49 -5.71
N SER A 165 -1.31 13.85 -6.03
CA SER A 165 -1.36 12.58 -6.73
C SER A 165 -2.20 11.59 -5.93
N PRO A 166 -3.06 10.76 -6.56
CA PRO A 166 -3.99 9.88 -5.85
C PRO A 166 -3.33 8.98 -4.79
N TRP A 167 -2.11 8.49 -5.07
CA TRP A 167 -1.32 7.63 -4.17
C TRP A 167 -0.61 8.37 -3.03
N LEU A 168 -0.77 9.69 -2.92
CA LEU A 168 -0.25 10.50 -1.81
C LEU A 168 -1.36 11.00 -0.88
N ILE A 169 -2.62 10.69 -1.18
CA ILE A 169 -3.76 11.05 -0.34
C ILE A 169 -3.80 10.10 0.84
N THR A 170 -3.86 10.65 2.06
CA THR A 170 -3.93 9.87 3.29
C THR A 170 -5.37 9.74 3.78
N THR A 171 -5.63 8.75 4.63
CA THR A 171 -6.91 8.61 5.31
C THR A 171 -7.15 9.83 6.22
N GLU A 172 -6.11 10.36 6.87
CA GLU A 172 -6.20 11.59 7.67
C GLU A 172 -6.63 12.83 6.87
N ASP A 173 -6.23 12.95 5.60
CA ASP A 173 -6.65 14.07 4.74
C ASP A 173 -8.18 14.08 4.54
N ILE A 174 -8.79 12.91 4.41
CA ILE A 174 -10.20 12.77 3.99
C ILE A 174 -11.16 12.60 5.16
N LEU A 175 -10.69 12.12 6.33
CA LEU A 175 -11.54 11.90 7.50
C LEU A 175 -12.36 13.12 7.93
N PRO A 176 -11.85 14.37 7.91
CA PRO A 176 -12.63 15.55 8.25
C PRO A 176 -13.84 15.81 7.35
N LEU A 177 -13.86 15.24 6.14
CA LEU A 177 -14.94 15.40 5.16
C LEU A 177 -16.03 14.33 5.30
N LEU A 178 -15.81 13.33 6.16
CA LEU A 178 -16.63 12.13 6.24
C LEU A 178 -17.38 12.06 7.56
N LYS A 179 -18.60 11.51 7.50
CA LYS A 179 -19.36 11.13 8.69
C LYS A 179 -19.36 9.60 8.81
N PRO A 180 -18.85 9.04 9.92
CA PRO A 180 -18.86 7.60 10.09
C PRO A 180 -20.30 7.10 10.25
N ILE A 181 -20.58 5.94 9.67
CA ILE A 181 -21.81 5.18 9.87
C ILE A 181 -21.87 4.70 11.32
N LYS A 182 -20.74 4.18 11.79
CA LYS A 182 -20.59 3.63 13.14
C LYS A 182 -19.16 3.78 13.62
N ILE A 183 -19.01 4.02 14.91
CA ILE A 183 -17.73 3.99 15.62
C ILE A 183 -17.83 2.90 16.68
N VAL A 184 -16.78 2.08 16.79
CA VAL A 184 -16.65 1.04 17.81
C VAL A 184 -15.36 1.27 18.57
N GLU A 185 -15.48 1.26 19.90
CA GLU A 185 -14.32 1.29 20.79
C GLU A 185 -13.93 -0.13 21.17
N PHE A 186 -12.63 -0.36 21.33
CA PHE A 186 -12.11 -1.67 21.66
C PHE A 186 -10.92 -1.62 22.61
N GLY A 187 -10.83 -2.64 23.46
CA GLY A 187 -9.71 -2.83 24.37
C GLY A 187 -8.63 -3.74 23.79
N PRO A 188 -7.59 -4.07 24.57
CA PRO A 188 -6.49 -4.94 24.13
C PRO A 188 -6.93 -6.35 23.68
N LYS A 189 -8.11 -6.80 24.13
CA LYS A 189 -8.70 -8.08 23.73
C LYS A 189 -9.29 -8.07 22.31
N GLY A 190 -9.31 -6.91 21.65
CA GLY A 190 -9.90 -6.73 20.32
C GLY A 190 -11.41 -6.53 20.38
N ILE A 191 -12.05 -6.69 19.22
CA ILE A 191 -13.50 -6.63 19.05
C ILE A 191 -14.00 -8.03 18.72
N GLU A 192 -14.98 -8.53 19.47
CA GLU A 192 -15.74 -9.72 19.09
C GLU A 192 -16.89 -9.32 18.14
N GLY A 193 -17.15 -10.13 17.10
CA GLY A 193 -18.28 -9.89 16.18
C GLY A 193 -18.08 -8.74 15.17
N VAL A 194 -16.84 -8.35 14.85
CA VAL A 194 -16.57 -7.32 13.82
C VAL A 194 -17.20 -7.66 12.48
N PHE A 195 -17.18 -8.93 12.09
CA PHE A 195 -17.77 -9.36 10.82
C PHE A 195 -19.27 -9.13 10.77
N ASP A 196 -19.99 -9.46 11.85
CA ASP A 196 -21.44 -9.22 11.93
C ASP A 196 -21.76 -7.73 11.83
N LEU A 197 -20.91 -6.90 12.44
CA LEU A 197 -21.02 -5.45 12.36
C LEU A 197 -20.84 -4.94 10.93
N VAL A 198 -19.81 -5.42 10.23
CA VAL A 198 -19.53 -5.02 8.85
C VAL A 198 -20.65 -5.51 7.93
N ALA A 199 -21.13 -6.74 8.11
CA ALA A 199 -22.23 -7.31 7.35
C ALA A 199 -23.51 -6.48 7.45
N GLN A 200 -23.88 -6.05 8.67
CA GLN A 200 -25.04 -5.15 8.88
C GLN A 200 -24.92 -3.84 8.09
N VAL A 201 -23.70 -3.28 7.99
CA VAL A 201 -23.45 -2.05 7.25
C VAL A 201 -23.54 -2.28 5.74
N VAL A 202 -23.05 -3.41 5.24
CA VAL A 202 -23.14 -3.80 3.83
C VAL A 202 -24.60 -4.01 3.43
N GLU A 203 -25.39 -4.74 4.22
CA GLU A 203 -26.82 -4.97 3.99
C GLU A 203 -27.62 -3.65 3.97
N ALA A 204 -27.37 -2.76 4.94
CA ALA A 204 -28.01 -1.45 4.99
C ALA A 204 -27.63 -0.54 3.81
N SER A 205 -26.46 -0.75 3.20
CA SER A 205 -26.00 0.00 2.03
C SER A 205 -26.51 -0.57 0.70
N SER A 206 -26.88 -1.86 0.67
CA SER A 206 -27.43 -2.56 -0.51
C SER A 206 -28.95 -2.44 -0.65
N SER A 207 -29.62 -1.90 0.39
CA SER A 207 -31.09 -1.79 0.48
C SER A 207 -31.64 -0.40 0.10
N LEU A 208 -30.81 0.45 -0.53
CA LEU A 208 -31.11 1.80 -1.00
C LEU A 208 -30.83 1.90 -2.51
#